data_AF-E2ZAT9-F1
#
_entry.id   AF-E2ZAT9-F1
#
_cell.length_a   1.000
_cell.length_b   1.000
_cell.length_c   1.000
_cell.angle_alpha   90.00
_cell.angle_beta   90.00
_cell.angle_gamma   90.00
#
_symmetry.space_group_name_H-M   'P 1'
#
loop_
_entity.id
_entity.type
_entity.pdbx_description
1 polymer ?
#
loop_
_entity_poly.entity_id
_entity_poly.type
_entity_poly.pdbx_seq_one_letter_code
_entity_poly.pdbx_strand_id
1 'polypeptide(L)'
;MKKLLLTILCVLICPLAVNAVNYVQISKNIDSAVFVDNDSISVIRYAPPYYVIQCDERIHSFTMGKWAQITSQYLYDYDNQIIKKRYVSMKARKEDSPWSNPIKYTRIDDVSKNQANWWIANYIFNKAYNMYFSPEVQAKYGAKHT
;
A
#
# COMPACT_ATOMS: atom_id res chain seq x y z
N MET A 1 27.82 7.58 -40.81
CA MET A 1 26.56 8.17 -40.28
C MET A 1 25.40 7.17 -40.20
N LYS A 2 25.13 6.32 -41.20
CA LYS A 2 24.03 5.32 -41.14
C LYS A 2 24.11 4.31 -39.98
N LYS A 3 25.33 3.87 -39.60
CA LYS A 3 25.54 2.95 -38.48
C LYS A 3 25.31 3.60 -37.09
N LEU A 4 25.49 4.92 -36.98
CA LEU A 4 25.32 5.68 -35.72
C LEU A 4 23.83 5.96 -35.42
N LEU A 5 23.04 6.20 -36.47
CA LEU A 5 21.58 6.36 -36.38
C LEU A 5 20.87 5.09 -35.90
N LEU A 6 21.38 3.91 -36.28
CA LEU A 6 20.80 2.62 -35.86
C LEU A 6 21.01 2.35 -34.36
N THR A 7 22.15 2.80 -33.80
CA THR A 7 22.47 2.62 -32.37
C THR A 7 21.60 3.50 -31.47
N ILE A 8 21.31 4.75 -31.90
CA ILE A 8 20.43 5.66 -31.16
C ILE A 8 18.98 5.18 -31.21
N LEU A 9 18.55 4.58 -32.32
CA LEU A 9 17.20 4.02 -32.47
C LEU A 9 16.99 2.82 -31.53
N CYS A 10 17.97 1.91 -31.36
CA CYS A 10 17.84 0.78 -30.44
C CYS A 10 17.70 1.16 -28.95
N VAL A 11 18.26 2.29 -28.52
CA VAL A 11 18.15 2.77 -27.13
C VAL A 11 16.78 3.41 -26.85
N LEU A 12 16.15 4.00 -27.87
CA LEU A 12 14.83 4.64 -27.77
C LEU A 12 13.65 3.65 -27.81
N ILE A 13 13.85 2.42 -28.32
CA ILE A 13 12.79 1.38 -28.41
C ILE A 13 12.85 0.39 -27.24
N CYS A 14 13.71 0.62 -26.24
CA CYS A 14 13.57 -0.06 -24.95
C CYS A 14 12.70 0.82 -24.06
N PRO A 15 11.36 0.67 -24.03
CA PRO A 15 10.65 1.01 -22.82
C PRO A 15 11.21 0.06 -21.77
N LEU A 16 12.18 0.53 -20.99
CA LEU A 16 12.39 0.04 -19.65
C LEU A 16 11.12 0.39 -18.89
N ALA A 17 10.03 -0.35 -19.15
CA ALA A 17 8.95 -0.51 -18.21
C ALA A 17 9.52 -1.36 -17.06
N VAL A 18 10.51 -0.80 -16.37
CA VAL A 18 10.80 -1.19 -15.01
C VAL A 18 9.58 -0.72 -14.26
N ASN A 19 8.60 -1.62 -14.12
CA ASN A 19 7.57 -1.50 -13.09
C ASN A 19 8.31 -1.58 -11.75
N ALA A 20 9.05 -0.53 -11.39
CA ALA A 20 9.67 -0.37 -10.11
C ALA A 20 8.51 -0.20 -9.14
N VAL A 21 8.01 -1.31 -8.60
CA VAL A 21 6.89 -1.22 -7.68
C VAL A 21 7.44 -0.67 -6.37
N ASN A 22 6.96 0.52 -5.98
CA ASN A 22 7.47 1.31 -4.87
C ASN A 22 6.92 0.82 -3.53
N TYR A 23 7.18 -0.45 -3.23
CA TYR A 23 6.76 -1.08 -1.98
C TYR A 23 7.60 -0.61 -0.81
N VAL A 24 6.95 -0.02 0.20
CA VAL A 24 7.55 0.29 1.50
C VAL A 24 7.10 -0.75 2.52
N GLN A 25 8.06 -1.36 3.21
CA GLN A 25 7.78 -2.29 4.30
C GLN A 25 7.25 -1.53 5.51
N ILE A 26 6.06 -1.87 5.97
CA ILE A 26 5.39 -1.22 7.12
C ILE A 26 5.62 -2.01 8.41
N SER A 27 5.56 -3.33 8.36
CA SER A 27 5.77 -4.18 9.52
C SER A 27 6.39 -5.52 9.14
N LYS A 28 7.13 -6.13 10.07
CA LYS A 28 7.62 -7.50 9.95
C LYS A 28 7.64 -8.19 11.31
N ASN A 29 7.46 -9.50 11.29
CA ASN A 29 7.70 -10.41 12.40
C ASN A 29 8.28 -11.72 11.86
N ILE A 30 8.42 -12.74 12.70
CA ILE A 30 8.98 -14.04 12.30
C ILE A 30 8.09 -14.78 11.28
N ASP A 31 6.79 -14.50 11.28
CA ASP A 31 5.82 -15.20 10.43
C ASP A 31 5.55 -14.50 9.11
N SER A 32 5.73 -13.17 9.07
CA SER A 32 5.33 -12.36 7.93
C SER A 32 6.01 -11.01 7.81
N ALA A 33 5.97 -10.45 6.60
CA ALA A 33 6.28 -9.05 6.30
C ALA A 33 5.15 -8.41 5.50
N VAL A 34 4.85 -7.14 5.81
CA VAL A 34 3.76 -6.37 5.22
C VAL A 34 4.31 -5.11 4.56
N PHE A 35 3.85 -4.84 3.35
CA PHE A 35 4.30 -3.75 2.49
C PHE A 35 3.12 -2.98 1.91
N VAL A 36 3.33 -1.71 1.60
CA VAL A 36 2.38 -0.84 0.89
C VAL A 36 3.02 -0.35 -0.39
N ASP A 37 2.31 -0.45 -1.50
CA ASP A 37 2.72 0.18 -2.76
C ASP A 37 2.42 1.68 -2.71
N ASN A 38 3.46 2.51 -2.65
CA ASN A 38 3.29 3.96 -2.56
C ASN A 38 2.56 4.55 -3.76
N ASP A 39 2.78 4.01 -4.95
CA ASP A 39 2.25 4.58 -6.18
C ASP A 39 0.75 4.26 -6.35
N SER A 40 0.24 3.32 -5.53
CA SER A 40 -1.18 2.94 -5.49
C SER A 40 -2.03 3.78 -4.52
N ILE A 41 -1.40 4.59 -3.67
CA ILE A 41 -2.11 5.36 -2.64
C ILE A 41 -2.97 6.43 -3.32
N SER A 42 -4.28 6.36 -3.10
CA SER A 42 -5.26 7.22 -3.75
C SER A 42 -6.37 7.65 -2.78
N VAL A 43 -6.66 8.95 -2.76
CA VAL A 43 -7.79 9.49 -1.98
C VAL A 43 -9.09 9.23 -2.73
N ILE A 44 -9.97 8.43 -2.14
CA ILE A 44 -11.30 8.10 -2.69
C ILE A 44 -12.36 9.06 -2.17
N ARG A 45 -12.23 9.50 -0.92
CA ARG A 45 -13.15 10.48 -0.30
C ARG A 45 -12.38 11.42 0.61
N TYR A 46 -12.60 12.72 0.40
CA TYR A 46 -12.19 13.80 1.29
C TYR A 46 -13.44 14.58 1.72
N ALA A 47 -13.94 14.31 2.92
CA ALA A 47 -15.11 14.98 3.49
C ALA A 47 -15.00 15.03 5.02
N PRO A 48 -14.13 15.90 5.57
CA PRO A 48 -13.86 15.97 7.00
C PRO A 48 -15.14 15.93 7.87
N PRO A 49 -15.20 15.13 8.95
CA PRO A 49 -14.10 14.32 9.53
C PRO A 49 -13.95 12.92 8.90
N TYR A 50 -14.63 12.64 7.78
CA TYR A 50 -14.65 11.32 7.15
C TYR A 50 -13.77 11.24 5.90
N TYR A 51 -12.93 10.20 5.85
CA TYR A 51 -11.99 10.00 4.75
C TYR A 51 -12.03 8.56 4.25
N VAL A 52 -11.73 8.36 2.97
CA VAL A 52 -11.46 7.04 2.40
C VAL A 52 -10.21 7.10 1.56
N ILE A 53 -9.22 6.27 1.89
CA ILE A 53 -7.95 6.16 1.16
C ILE A 53 -7.82 4.71 0.68
N GLN A 54 -7.50 4.52 -0.59
CA GLN A 54 -7.23 3.21 -1.18
C GLN A 54 -5.73 3.01 -1.37
N CYS A 55 -5.27 1.77 -1.19
CA CYS A 55 -3.92 1.34 -1.56
C CYS A 55 -3.88 -0.15 -1.89
N ASP A 56 -2.79 -0.56 -2.54
CA ASP A 56 -2.38 -1.94 -2.71
C ASP A 56 -1.34 -2.31 -1.64
N GLU A 57 -1.62 -3.38 -0.92
CA GLU A 57 -0.75 -3.97 0.09
C GLU A 57 -0.16 -5.29 -0.42
N ARG A 58 1.02 -5.65 0.07
CA ARG A 58 1.57 -7.01 -0.06
C ARG A 58 1.87 -7.61 1.28
N ILE A 59 1.52 -8.88 1.44
CA ILE A 59 1.86 -9.68 2.62
C ILE A 59 2.68 -10.87 2.16
N HIS A 60 3.88 -11.01 2.69
CA HIS A 60 4.68 -12.22 2.58
C HIS A 60 4.48 -13.05 3.84
N SER A 61 3.91 -14.24 3.73
CA SER A 61 3.84 -15.22 4.81
C SER A 61 4.98 -16.22 4.66
N PHE A 62 5.92 -16.20 5.61
CA PHE A 62 7.04 -17.13 5.67
C PHE A 62 6.59 -18.52 6.13
N THR A 63 5.56 -18.59 6.98
CA THR A 63 4.98 -19.86 7.45
C THR A 63 4.24 -20.62 6.36
N MET A 64 3.67 -19.91 5.38
CA MET A 64 2.92 -20.53 4.28
C MET A 64 3.68 -20.55 2.94
N GLY A 65 4.84 -19.88 2.85
CA GLY A 65 5.59 -19.71 1.60
C GLY A 65 4.77 -19.02 0.51
N LYS A 66 4.04 -17.95 0.88
CA LYS A 66 3.04 -17.31 0.01
C LYS A 66 3.07 -15.80 0.08
N TRP A 67 2.78 -15.19 -1.06
CA TRP A 67 2.47 -13.78 -1.18
C TRP A 67 0.97 -13.57 -1.39
N ALA A 68 0.43 -12.56 -0.72
CA ALA A 68 -0.86 -11.97 -1.05
C ALA A 68 -0.66 -10.53 -1.50
N GLN A 69 -1.39 -10.09 -2.53
CA GLN A 69 -1.58 -8.69 -2.89
C GLN A 69 -3.05 -8.35 -2.66
N ILE A 70 -3.29 -7.29 -1.89
CA ILE A 70 -4.63 -6.91 -1.44
C ILE A 70 -4.85 -5.45 -1.81
N THR A 71 -5.89 -5.16 -2.59
CA THR A 71 -6.40 -3.79 -2.74
C THR A 71 -7.36 -3.52 -1.58
N SER A 72 -7.08 -2.48 -0.80
CA SER A 72 -7.82 -2.13 0.41
C SER A 72 -8.27 -0.69 0.37
N GLN A 73 -9.43 -0.42 0.96
CA GLN A 73 -9.87 0.92 1.31
C GLN A 73 -9.86 1.06 2.83
N TYR A 74 -9.17 2.06 3.34
CA TYR A 74 -9.22 2.46 4.73
C TYR A 74 -10.22 3.59 4.88
N LEU A 75 -11.22 3.37 5.75
CA LEU A 75 -12.29 4.29 6.06
C LEU A 75 -12.01 4.90 7.44
N TYR A 76 -12.01 6.21 7.50
CA TYR A 76 -11.60 6.97 8.66
C TYR A 76 -12.76 7.82 9.17
N ASP A 77 -12.93 7.82 10.48
CA ASP A 77 -13.65 8.84 11.24
C ASP A 77 -12.64 9.50 12.17
N TYR A 78 -12.16 10.68 11.76
CA TYR A 78 -11.04 11.36 12.40
C TYR A 78 -11.37 11.87 13.79
N ASP A 79 -12.58 12.40 13.99
CA ASP A 79 -12.97 12.96 15.28
C ASP A 79 -13.11 11.86 16.33
N ASN A 80 -13.67 10.71 15.94
CA ASN A 80 -13.84 9.57 16.84
C ASN A 80 -12.63 8.62 16.86
N GLN A 81 -11.59 8.88 16.06
CA GLN A 81 -10.39 8.06 15.96
C GLN A 81 -10.67 6.59 15.58
N ILE A 82 -11.66 6.38 14.70
CA ILE A 82 -12.07 5.05 14.24
C ILE A 82 -11.49 4.80 12.84
N ILE A 83 -10.93 3.60 12.66
CA ILE A 83 -10.44 3.11 11.38
C ILE A 83 -11.13 1.79 11.07
N LYS A 84 -11.68 1.68 9.86
CA LYS A 84 -12.16 0.42 9.27
C LYS A 84 -11.40 0.12 8.00
N LYS A 85 -11.27 -1.16 7.66
CA LYS A 85 -10.65 -1.62 6.42
C LYS A 85 -11.68 -2.40 5.62
N ARG A 86 -11.94 -1.96 4.39
CA ARG A 86 -12.67 -2.72 3.38
C ARG A 86 -11.69 -3.40 2.45
N TYR A 87 -11.83 -4.70 2.27
CA TYR A 87 -11.09 -5.45 1.24
C TYR A 87 -11.82 -5.27 -0.09
N VAL A 88 -11.13 -4.80 -1.13
CA VAL A 88 -11.69 -4.61 -2.47
C VAL A 88 -11.37 -5.80 -3.35
N SER A 89 -10.11 -6.21 -3.38
CA SER A 89 -9.68 -7.40 -4.12
C SER A 89 -8.45 -8.05 -3.49
N MET A 90 -8.26 -9.35 -3.72
CA MET A 90 -7.05 -10.07 -3.34
C MET A 90 -6.65 -11.05 -4.43
N LYS A 91 -5.34 -11.15 -4.67
CA LYS A 91 -4.72 -12.26 -5.40
C LYS A 91 -3.56 -12.82 -4.58
N ALA A 92 -3.25 -14.08 -4.77
CA ALA A 92 -2.18 -14.75 -4.04
C ALA A 92 -1.29 -15.55 -4.98
N ARG A 93 -0.06 -15.83 -4.55
CA ARG A 93 0.85 -16.77 -5.21
C ARG A 93 1.69 -17.51 -4.18
N LYS A 94 2.15 -18.70 -4.53
CA LYS A 94 3.35 -19.27 -3.90
C LYS A 94 4.58 -18.56 -4.48
N GLU A 95 5.73 -18.64 -3.80
CA GLU A 95 6.95 -17.89 -4.16
C GLU A 95 7.28 -17.91 -5.67
N ASP A 96 7.35 -19.11 -6.25
CA ASP A 96 7.72 -19.30 -7.67
C ASP A 96 6.52 -19.53 -8.60
N SER A 97 5.31 -19.22 -8.15
CA SER A 97 4.09 -19.42 -8.93
C SER A 97 3.55 -18.11 -9.51
N PRO A 98 2.85 -18.17 -10.65
CA PRO A 98 2.06 -17.03 -11.13
C PRO A 98 1.03 -16.58 -10.08
N TRP A 99 0.65 -15.30 -10.17
CA TRP A 99 -0.47 -14.79 -9.39
C TRP A 99 -1.77 -15.48 -9.78
N SER A 100 -2.60 -15.79 -8.77
CA SER A 100 -3.98 -16.20 -8.99
C SER A 100 -4.77 -15.07 -9.66
N ASN A 101 -5.91 -15.42 -10.25
CA ASN A 101 -6.91 -14.43 -10.60
C ASN A 101 -7.35 -13.67 -9.33
N PRO A 102 -7.60 -12.35 -9.44
CA PRO A 102 -8.07 -11.57 -8.32
C PRO A 102 -9.50 -11.95 -7.95
N ILE A 103 -9.73 -12.14 -6.65
CA ILE A 103 -11.05 -12.34 -6.05
C ILE A 103 -11.50 -10.99 -5.49
N LYS A 104 -12.74 -10.58 -5.77
CA LYS A 104 -13.32 -9.36 -5.20
C LYS A 104 -13.92 -9.64 -3.83
N TYR A 105 -13.81 -8.66 -2.94
CA TYR A 105 -14.36 -8.73 -1.59
C TYR A 105 -15.23 -7.51 -1.29
N THR A 106 -16.12 -7.68 -0.33
CA THR A 106 -16.91 -6.58 0.27
C THR A 106 -16.81 -6.59 1.80
N ARG A 107 -15.95 -7.46 2.36
CA ARG A 107 -15.71 -7.57 3.79
C ARG A 107 -15.16 -6.26 4.35
N ILE A 108 -15.65 -5.87 5.51
CA ILE A 108 -15.19 -4.72 6.29
C ILE A 108 -14.80 -5.23 7.67
N ASP A 109 -13.59 -4.88 8.12
CA ASP A 109 -13.09 -5.17 9.45
C ASP A 109 -12.78 -3.88 10.21
N ASP A 110 -12.92 -3.91 11.53
CA ASP A 110 -12.35 -2.88 12.40
C ASP A 110 -10.82 -3.01 12.43
N VAL A 111 -10.14 -1.87 12.43
CA VAL A 111 -8.67 -1.81 12.49
C VAL A 111 -8.24 -1.52 13.92
N SER A 112 -7.83 -2.56 14.62
CA SER A 112 -7.31 -2.45 15.99
C SER A 112 -5.96 -1.74 16.03
N LYS A 113 -5.80 -0.88 17.04
CA LYS A 113 -4.58 -0.12 17.31
C LYS A 113 -3.33 -1.01 17.43
N ASN A 114 -2.18 -0.49 17.00
CA ASN A 114 -0.86 -1.14 17.01
C ASN A 114 -0.72 -2.42 16.16
N GLN A 115 -1.75 -2.81 15.40
CA GLN A 115 -1.65 -3.91 14.42
C GLN A 115 -1.10 -3.41 13.08
N ALA A 116 -0.65 -4.32 12.22
CA ALA A 116 -0.10 -3.98 10.90
C ALA A 116 -1.03 -3.06 10.09
N ASN A 117 -2.34 -3.35 10.08
CA ASN A 117 -3.34 -2.52 9.40
C ASN A 117 -3.43 -1.10 9.96
N TRP A 118 -3.20 -0.90 11.27
CA TRP A 118 -3.23 0.43 11.89
C TRP A 118 -2.00 1.27 11.53
N TRP A 119 -0.84 0.62 11.42
CA TRP A 119 0.37 1.27 10.92
C TRP A 119 0.25 1.63 9.44
N ILE A 120 -0.32 0.75 8.62
CA ILE A 120 -0.65 1.05 7.21
C ILE A 120 -1.59 2.26 7.14
N ALA A 121 -2.68 2.25 7.93
CA ALA A 121 -3.66 3.32 7.93
C ALA A 121 -3.06 4.68 8.27
N ASN A 122 -2.16 4.74 9.27
CA ASN A 122 -1.46 5.98 9.62
C ASN A 122 -0.45 6.40 8.53
N TYR A 123 0.27 5.45 7.94
CA TYR A 123 1.22 5.70 6.86
C TYR A 123 0.54 6.33 5.64
N ILE A 124 -0.54 5.72 5.14
CA ILE A 124 -1.22 6.20 3.94
C ILE A 124 -1.97 7.52 4.21
N PHE A 125 -2.46 7.75 5.43
CA PHE A 125 -3.06 9.03 5.81
C PHE A 125 -2.01 10.15 5.80
N ASN A 126 -0.80 9.89 6.31
CA ASN A 126 0.31 10.83 6.20
C ASN A 126 0.75 11.07 4.76
N LYS A 127 0.81 10.03 3.93
CA LYS A 127 1.10 10.21 2.51
C LYS A 127 0.06 11.05 1.79
N ALA A 128 -1.22 10.91 2.15
CA ALA A 128 -2.31 11.66 1.53
C ALA A 128 -2.40 13.12 2.00
N TYR A 129 -2.15 13.38 3.29
CA TYR A 129 -2.50 14.66 3.92
C TYR A 129 -1.36 15.33 4.69
N ASN A 130 -0.15 14.77 4.63
CA ASN A 130 1.03 15.26 5.36
C ASN A 130 0.83 15.37 6.89
N MET A 131 -0.04 14.53 7.44
CA MET A 131 -0.31 14.42 8.88
C MET A 131 -0.71 13.00 9.23
N TYR A 132 -0.50 12.57 10.46
CA TYR A 132 -0.94 11.25 10.91
C TYR A 132 -2.38 11.28 11.39
N PHE A 133 -3.10 10.19 11.14
CA PHE A 133 -4.47 10.03 11.61
C PHE A 133 -4.54 9.98 13.14
N SER A 134 -3.65 9.21 13.76
CA SER A 134 -3.62 8.98 15.19
C SER A 134 -2.78 10.05 15.93
N PRO A 135 -3.34 10.73 16.95
CA PRO A 135 -2.65 11.78 17.70
C PRO A 135 -1.30 11.37 18.29
N GLU A 136 -1.19 10.14 18.81
CA GLU A 136 0.07 9.61 19.35
C GLU A 136 1.18 9.45 18.29
N VAL A 137 0.80 9.07 17.07
CA VAL A 137 1.73 8.93 15.94
C VAL A 137 2.12 10.33 15.47
N GLN A 138 1.15 11.25 15.40
CA GLN A 138 1.38 12.66 15.10
C GLN A 138 2.36 13.29 16.10
N ALA A 139 2.15 13.09 17.40
CA ALA A 139 3.03 13.61 18.44
C ALA A 139 4.45 13.05 18.33
N LYS A 140 4.59 11.75 18.01
CA LYS A 140 5.90 11.08 17.96
C LYS A 140 6.69 11.35 16.68
N TYR A 141 6.02 11.49 15.53
CA TYR A 141 6.67 11.52 14.22
C TYR A 141 6.34 12.76 13.38
N GLY A 142 5.30 13.52 13.72
CA GLY A 142 4.81 14.65 12.93
C GLY A 142 5.77 15.85 12.86
N ALA A 143 6.57 16.10 13.90
CA ALA A 143 7.52 17.21 13.94
C ALA A 143 8.83 16.96 13.15
N LYS A 144 9.01 15.76 12.57
CA LYS A 144 10.24 15.41 11.85
C LYS A 144 10.21 15.79 10.35
N HIS A 145 9.12 16.38 9.86
CA HIS A 145 8.90 16.63 8.43
C HIS A 145 8.40 18.04 8.10
N THR A 146 8.56 19.00 9.01
CA THR A 146 8.45 20.45 8.75
C THR A 146 9.82 21.07 8.80
#